data_AF-A0A1Q8RH26-F1
#
_entry.id   AF-A0A1Q8RH26-F1
#
_cell.length_a   1.000
_cell.length_b   1.000
_cell.length_c   1.000
_cell.angle_alpha   90.00
_cell.angle_beta   90.00
_cell.angle_gamma   90.00
#
_symmetry.space_group_name_H-M   'P 1'
#
loop_
_entity.id
_entity.type
_entity.pdbx_description
1 polymer ?
#
loop_
_entity_poly.entity_id
_entity_poly.type
_entity_poly.pdbx_seq_one_letter_code
_entity_poly.pdbx_strand_id
1 'polypeptide(L)'
;MTKRKLITIIAAALLALIVIGGGFYYYASHHVAKMIPGHAYKYSSVLKGEKNDRVMYVAFSGTSDKAIVTRNKAAALKAAQSDRQFEKVYKDQSTSASWKYKANGNRVTLGKVEDNKLSQWQYNSVLAFGKHFTSGSFTYQISEAGQGQVKQKMRFEQID
;
A
#
# COMPACT_ATOMS: atom_id res chain seq x y z
N MET A 1 -37.32 -0.15 31.54
CA MET A 1 -36.25 -1.06 31.05
C MET A 1 -35.27 -1.32 32.21
N THR A 2 -35.00 -2.57 32.59
CA THR A 2 -34.17 -2.88 33.78
C THR A 2 -32.67 -2.79 33.49
N LYS A 3 -31.85 -2.34 34.44
CA LYS A 3 -30.38 -2.21 34.31
C LYS A 3 -29.70 -3.46 33.70
N ARG A 4 -30.15 -4.67 34.07
CA ARG A 4 -29.65 -5.94 33.52
C ARG A 4 -29.92 -6.10 32.02
N LYS A 5 -31.12 -5.76 31.54
CA LYS A 5 -31.47 -5.80 30.10
C LYS A 5 -30.66 -4.78 29.29
N LEU A 6 -30.37 -3.61 29.86
CA LEU A 6 -29.52 -2.60 29.22
C LEU A 6 -28.08 -3.10 29.04
N ILE A 7 -27.50 -3.74 30.08
CA ILE A 7 -26.15 -4.32 30.04
C ILE A 7 -26.05 -5.43 29.00
N THR A 8 -27.05 -6.32 28.92
CA THR A 8 -27.07 -7.39 27.91
C THR A 8 -27.12 -6.84 26.49
N ILE A 9 -27.90 -5.78 26.24
CA ILE A 9 -27.98 -5.15 24.93
C ILE A 9 -26.64 -4.48 24.57
N ILE A 10 -26.02 -3.78 25.52
CA ILE A 10 -24.71 -3.15 25.31
C ILE A 10 -23.63 -4.21 25.04
N ALA A 11 -23.61 -5.30 25.81
CA ALA A 11 -22.66 -6.39 25.62
C ALA A 11 -22.86 -7.08 24.26
N ALA A 12 -24.11 -7.34 23.85
CA ALA A 12 -24.43 -7.91 22.54
C ALA A 12 -24.04 -6.96 21.38
N ALA A 13 -24.27 -5.66 21.54
CA ALA A 13 -23.85 -4.66 20.56
C ALA A 13 -22.32 -4.57 20.44
N LEU A 14 -21.60 -4.61 21.56
CA LEU A 14 -20.13 -4.65 21.56
C LEU A 14 -19.59 -5.91 20.91
N LEU A 15 -20.17 -7.08 21.20
CA LEU A 15 -19.81 -8.34 20.55
C LEU A 15 -20.05 -8.30 19.04
N ALA A 16 -21.19 -7.77 18.60
CA ALA A 16 -21.48 -7.60 17.18
C ALA A 16 -20.45 -6.66 16.50
N LEU A 17 -20.08 -5.55 17.14
CA LEU A 17 -19.03 -4.65 16.63
C LEU A 17 -17.66 -5.31 16.55
N ILE A 18 -17.30 -6.18 17.51
CA ILE A 18 -16.04 -6.93 17.49
C ILE A 18 -16.03 -7.95 16.35
N VAL A 19 -17.13 -8.70 16.13
CA VAL A 19 -17.22 -9.68 15.05
C VAL A 19 -17.19 -9.00 13.67
N ILE A 20 -17.94 -7.90 13.51
CA ILE A 20 -17.96 -7.12 12.26
C ILE A 20 -16.59 -6.47 12.02
N GLY A 21 -16.02 -5.80 13.03
CA GLY A 21 -14.72 -5.14 12.93
C GLY A 21 -13.57 -6.12 12.70
N GLY A 22 -13.56 -7.25 13.41
CA GLY A 22 -12.58 -8.33 13.24
C GLY A 22 -12.70 -9.00 11.88
N GLY A 23 -13.92 -9.27 11.42
CA GLY A 23 -14.19 -9.82 10.09
C GLY A 23 -13.73 -8.88 8.96
N PHE A 24 -14.00 -7.57 9.09
CA PHE A 24 -13.51 -6.56 8.15
C PHE A 24 -11.98 -6.46 8.16
N TYR A 25 -11.35 -6.44 9.34
CA TYR A 25 -9.89 -6.41 9.45
C TYR A 25 -9.24 -7.62 8.80
N TYR A 26 -9.78 -8.82 9.05
CA TYR A 26 -9.30 -10.06 8.44
C TYR A 26 -9.45 -10.02 6.91
N TYR A 27 -10.63 -9.63 6.43
CA TYR A 27 -10.93 -9.47 5.00
C TYR A 27 -9.94 -8.51 4.32
N ALA A 28 -9.83 -7.28 4.83
CA ALA A 28 -9.00 -6.23 4.22
C ALA A 28 -7.49 -6.55 4.28
N SER A 29 -7.05 -7.26 5.32
CA SER A 29 -5.66 -7.73 5.47
C SER A 29 -5.30 -8.84 4.49
N HIS A 30 -6.24 -9.72 4.12
CA HIS A 30 -5.99 -10.83 3.20
C HIS A 30 -6.27 -10.48 1.73
N HIS A 31 -6.96 -9.38 1.45
CA HIS A 31 -7.24 -8.92 0.09
C HIS A 31 -6.11 -8.12 -0.56
N VAL A 32 -5.07 -7.76 0.19
CA VAL A 32 -3.93 -6.96 -0.27
C VAL A 32 -3.25 -7.58 -1.50
N ALA A 33 -2.93 -8.88 -1.45
CA ALA A 33 -2.25 -9.58 -2.55
C ALA A 33 -3.12 -9.74 -3.80
N LYS A 34 -4.45 -9.61 -3.66
CA LYS A 34 -5.40 -9.69 -4.79
C LYS A 34 -5.69 -8.32 -5.41
N MET A 35 -5.74 -7.26 -4.59
CA MET A 35 -6.16 -5.93 -5.07
C MET A 35 -5.04 -5.04 -5.56
N ILE A 36 -3.80 -5.25 -5.12
CA ILE A 36 -2.68 -4.38 -5.51
C ILE A 36 -2.14 -4.64 -6.93
N PRO A 37 -1.96 -5.90 -7.38
CA PRO A 37 -1.42 -6.18 -8.71
C PRO A 37 -2.28 -5.59 -9.84
N GLY A 38 -1.64 -5.05 -10.88
CA GLY A 38 -2.31 -4.59 -12.10
C GLY A 38 -2.87 -3.16 -12.03
N HIS A 39 -2.65 -2.44 -10.94
CA HIS A 39 -3.22 -1.12 -10.71
C HIS A 39 -2.16 -0.05 -10.44
N ALA A 40 -2.51 1.21 -10.69
CA ALA A 40 -1.73 2.38 -10.31
C ALA A 40 -2.37 3.11 -9.14
N TYR A 41 -1.53 3.68 -8.27
CA TYR A 41 -1.95 4.35 -7.05
C TYR A 41 -1.22 5.67 -6.86
N LYS A 42 -1.94 6.67 -6.39
CA LYS A 42 -1.40 7.90 -5.82
C LYS A 42 -1.04 7.67 -4.35
N TYR A 43 0.22 7.89 -4.02
CA TYR A 43 0.70 7.91 -2.65
C TYR A 43 0.38 9.25 -1.99
N SER A 44 -0.05 9.17 -0.72
CA SER A 44 -0.20 10.31 0.16
C SER A 44 0.12 9.92 1.60
N SER A 45 0.68 10.86 2.36
CA SER A 45 1.03 10.65 3.77
C SER A 45 0.82 11.93 4.57
N VAL A 46 0.45 11.80 5.84
CA VAL A 46 0.29 12.93 6.77
C VAL A 46 1.36 12.86 7.86
N LEU A 47 2.38 13.72 7.79
CA LEU A 47 3.50 13.73 8.74
C LEU A 47 3.23 14.81 9.79
N LYS A 48 3.14 14.43 11.06
CA LYS A 48 2.88 15.35 12.19
C LYS A 48 1.66 16.27 12.01
N GLY A 49 0.61 15.79 11.35
CA GLY A 49 -0.62 16.57 11.09
C GLY A 49 -0.58 17.39 9.80
N GLU A 50 0.58 17.52 9.16
CA GLU A 50 0.72 18.19 7.87
C GLU A 50 0.63 17.20 6.71
N LYS A 51 -0.10 17.58 5.66
CA LYS A 51 -0.14 16.79 4.43
C LYS A 51 1.23 16.87 3.76
N ASN A 52 1.76 15.71 3.38
CA ASN A 52 2.92 15.66 2.52
C ASN A 52 2.48 15.90 1.08
N ASP A 53 2.84 17.07 0.55
CA ASP A 53 2.47 17.48 -0.82
C ASP A 53 3.34 16.85 -1.90
N ARG A 54 4.34 16.03 -1.53
CA ARG A 54 5.13 15.26 -2.50
C ARG A 54 4.30 14.10 -3.03
N VAL A 55 3.57 14.38 -4.10
CA VAL A 55 2.80 13.37 -4.81
C VAL A 55 3.74 12.41 -5.54
N MET A 56 3.62 11.13 -5.20
CA MET A 56 4.25 10.02 -5.91
C MET A 56 3.17 9.09 -6.43
N TYR A 57 3.44 8.44 -7.55
CA TYR A 57 2.59 7.44 -8.16
C TYR A 57 3.33 6.11 -8.23
N VAL A 58 2.62 5.03 -7.94
CA VAL A 58 3.16 3.68 -8.00
C VAL A 58 2.24 2.82 -8.86
N ALA A 59 2.78 2.18 -9.89
CA ALA A 59 2.07 1.17 -10.67
C ALA A 59 2.66 -0.21 -10.37
N PHE A 60 1.80 -1.20 -10.16
CA PHE A 60 2.19 -2.58 -9.85
C PHE A 60 1.88 -3.48 -11.04
N SER A 61 2.84 -4.32 -11.45
CA SER A 61 2.61 -5.32 -12.49
C SER A 61 1.54 -6.31 -12.04
N GLY A 62 0.60 -6.69 -12.92
CA GLY A 62 -0.39 -7.72 -12.64
C GLY A 62 0.17 -9.15 -12.68
N THR A 63 1.32 -9.34 -13.33
CA THR A 63 1.84 -10.65 -13.72
C THR A 63 3.28 -10.93 -13.23
N SER A 64 3.95 -9.93 -12.65
CA SER A 64 5.33 -10.05 -12.17
C SER A 64 5.58 -9.30 -10.86
N ASP A 65 6.80 -9.42 -10.32
CA ASP A 65 7.25 -8.69 -9.13
C ASP A 65 7.68 -7.25 -9.44
N LYS A 66 7.45 -6.74 -10.65
CA LYS A 66 7.89 -5.39 -11.05
C LYS A 66 6.94 -4.30 -10.59
N ALA A 67 7.50 -3.16 -10.21
CA ALA A 67 6.76 -1.94 -9.94
C ALA A 67 7.35 -0.75 -10.71
N ILE A 68 6.57 0.30 -10.88
CA ILE A 68 7.02 1.59 -11.42
C ILE A 68 6.72 2.65 -10.36
N VAL A 69 7.73 3.43 -9.97
CA VAL A 69 7.57 4.52 -9.00
C VAL A 69 7.94 5.83 -9.68
N THR A 70 7.00 6.77 -9.82
CA THR A 70 7.19 7.98 -10.63
C THR A 70 6.45 9.18 -10.06
N ARG A 71 6.92 10.39 -10.40
CA ARG A 71 6.18 11.65 -10.16
C ARG A 71 5.22 12.00 -11.30
N ASN A 72 5.34 11.32 -12.45
CA ASN A 72 4.52 11.58 -13.62
C ASN A 72 3.23 10.74 -13.57
N LYS A 73 2.08 11.38 -13.30
CA LYS A 73 0.77 10.72 -13.28
C LYS A 73 0.47 9.97 -14.59
N ALA A 74 0.76 10.59 -15.73
CA ALA A 74 0.45 10.01 -17.04
C ALA A 74 1.26 8.74 -17.29
N ALA A 75 2.51 8.68 -16.83
CA ALA A 75 3.33 7.47 -16.94
C ALA A 75 2.75 6.32 -16.08
N ALA A 76 2.29 6.61 -14.86
CA ALA A 76 1.66 5.63 -13.99
C ALA A 76 0.31 5.12 -14.58
N LEU A 77 -0.54 6.01 -15.08
CA LEU A 77 -1.79 5.63 -15.74
C LEU A 77 -1.52 4.77 -16.98
N LYS A 78 -0.57 5.18 -17.82
CA LYS A 78 -0.17 4.40 -18.99
C LYS A 78 0.30 2.99 -18.61
N ALA A 79 1.10 2.87 -17.55
CA ALA A 79 1.55 1.58 -17.06
C ALA A 79 0.39 0.68 -16.58
N ALA A 80 -0.67 1.25 -16.01
CA ALA A 80 -1.85 0.49 -15.57
C ALA A 80 -2.81 0.07 -16.70
N GLN A 81 -2.63 0.56 -17.94
CA GLN A 81 -3.55 0.24 -19.05
C GLN A 81 -3.45 -1.22 -19.51
N SER A 82 -2.26 -1.80 -19.49
CA SER A 82 -2.01 -3.20 -19.90
C SER A 82 -0.59 -3.64 -19.55
N ASP A 83 -0.36 -4.94 -19.46
CA ASP A 83 0.98 -5.52 -19.24
C ASP A 83 2.00 -5.04 -20.29
N ARG A 84 1.59 -4.89 -21.55
CA ARG A 84 2.47 -4.40 -22.62
C ARG A 84 2.92 -2.95 -22.38
N GLN A 85 2.00 -2.09 -21.93
CA GLN A 85 2.34 -0.70 -21.61
C GLN A 85 3.17 -0.62 -20.32
N PHE A 86 2.84 -1.44 -19.33
CA PHE A 86 3.63 -1.58 -18.10
C PHE A 86 5.08 -1.89 -18.44
N GLU A 87 5.35 -2.95 -19.22
CA GLU A 87 6.71 -3.35 -19.59
C GLU A 87 7.46 -2.26 -20.35
N LYS A 88 6.76 -1.49 -21.19
CA LYS A 88 7.38 -0.35 -21.90
C LYS A 88 7.84 0.73 -20.91
N VAL A 89 6.95 1.18 -20.02
CA VAL A 89 7.28 2.22 -19.03
C VAL A 89 8.34 1.72 -18.04
N TYR A 90 8.27 0.45 -17.65
CA TYR A 90 9.25 -0.17 -16.75
C TYR A 90 10.64 -0.20 -17.37
N LYS A 91 10.77 -0.63 -18.64
CA LYS A 91 12.06 -0.66 -19.35
C LYS A 91 12.69 0.72 -19.42
N ASP A 92 11.91 1.74 -19.77
CA ASP A 92 12.37 3.12 -19.84
C ASP A 92 12.92 3.60 -18.46
N GLN A 93 12.21 3.30 -17.37
CA GLN A 93 12.64 3.64 -16.00
C GLN A 93 13.85 2.82 -15.52
N SER A 94 13.93 1.55 -15.89
CA SER A 94 14.93 0.60 -15.38
C SER A 94 16.37 0.90 -15.82
N THR A 95 16.55 1.85 -16.74
CA THR A 95 17.86 2.36 -17.17
C THR A 95 18.65 3.01 -16.03
N SER A 96 17.96 3.64 -15.07
CA SER A 96 18.58 4.25 -13.89
C SER A 96 18.33 3.45 -12.61
N ALA A 97 17.13 2.92 -12.44
CA ALA A 97 16.79 2.13 -11.26
C ALA A 97 15.65 1.15 -11.55
N SER A 98 15.78 -0.08 -11.06
CA SER A 98 14.73 -1.09 -11.17
C SER A 98 13.95 -1.20 -9.87
N TRP A 99 12.63 -1.28 -9.99
CA TRP A 99 11.72 -1.36 -8.85
C TRP A 99 10.99 -2.69 -8.82
N LYS A 100 10.96 -3.30 -7.65
CA LYS A 100 10.23 -4.55 -7.39
C LYS A 100 9.25 -4.37 -6.26
N TYR A 101 8.24 -5.22 -6.21
CA TYR A 101 7.31 -5.26 -5.11
C TYR A 101 6.95 -6.69 -4.71
N LYS A 102 6.46 -6.81 -3.48
CA LYS A 102 5.84 -8.03 -2.97
C LYS A 102 4.68 -7.66 -2.06
N ALA A 103 3.48 -8.10 -2.41
CA ALA A 103 2.31 -8.04 -1.55
C ALA A 103 2.08 -9.42 -0.92
N ASN A 104 2.11 -9.51 0.41
CA ASN A 104 1.90 -10.77 1.13
C ASN A 104 1.19 -10.53 2.46
N GLY A 105 0.02 -11.14 2.65
CA GLY A 105 -0.85 -10.88 3.78
C GLY A 105 -1.08 -9.37 3.94
N ASN A 106 -0.93 -8.86 5.17
CA ASN A 106 -1.07 -7.44 5.48
C ASN A 106 0.22 -6.62 5.28
N ARG A 107 1.10 -7.01 4.36
CA ARG A 107 2.36 -6.32 4.08
C ARG A 107 2.55 -6.08 2.59
N VAL A 108 3.14 -4.94 2.27
CA VAL A 108 3.60 -4.61 0.92
C VAL A 108 5.04 -4.14 1.03
N THR A 109 5.94 -4.75 0.27
CA THR A 109 7.34 -4.33 0.20
C THR A 109 7.60 -3.73 -1.16
N LEU A 110 8.26 -2.57 -1.20
CA LEU A 110 8.86 -2.00 -2.41
C LEU A 110 10.37 -2.09 -2.27
N GLY A 111 11.05 -2.59 -3.30
CA GLY A 111 12.50 -2.62 -3.41
C GLY A 111 12.94 -1.78 -4.61
N LYS A 112 13.99 -0.98 -4.42
CA LYS A 112 14.69 -0.27 -5.49
C LYS A 112 16.11 -0.81 -5.58
N VAL A 113 16.51 -1.22 -6.77
CA VAL A 113 17.92 -1.52 -7.09
C VAL A 113 18.45 -0.44 -8.01
N GLU A 114 19.48 0.25 -7.55
CA GLU A 114 20.18 1.33 -8.24
C GLU A 114 21.68 1.18 -7.92
N ASP A 115 22.54 1.23 -8.93
CA ASP A 115 24.00 1.04 -8.78
C ASP A 115 24.40 -0.21 -7.96
N ASN A 116 23.73 -1.34 -8.21
CA ASN A 116 23.87 -2.61 -7.46
C ASN A 116 23.57 -2.52 -5.96
N LYS A 117 22.97 -1.43 -5.49
CA LYS A 117 22.55 -1.23 -4.11
C LYS A 117 21.04 -1.38 -3.98
N LEU A 118 20.63 -2.12 -2.95
CA LEU A 118 19.23 -2.40 -2.67
C LEU A 118 18.74 -1.50 -1.54
N SER A 119 17.70 -0.73 -1.83
CA SER A 119 16.90 -0.01 -0.86
C SER A 119 15.50 -0.61 -0.79
N GLN A 120 14.93 -0.73 0.41
CA GLN A 120 13.62 -1.34 0.62
C GLN A 120 12.73 -0.52 1.56
N TRP A 121 11.44 -0.56 1.28
CA TRP A 121 10.36 0.00 2.10
C TRP A 121 9.28 -1.05 2.30
N GLN A 122 9.10 -1.50 3.53
CA GLN A 122 8.04 -2.43 3.91
C GLN A 122 6.91 -1.68 4.61
N TYR A 123 5.77 -1.59 3.95
CA TYR A 123 4.50 -1.11 4.49
C TYR A 123 3.87 -2.20 5.35
N ASN A 124 3.56 -1.86 6.60
CA ASN A 124 3.07 -2.79 7.63
C ASN A 124 1.62 -2.50 8.00
N SER A 125 0.88 -3.54 8.41
CA SER A 125 -0.54 -3.45 8.75
C SER A 125 -1.35 -2.86 7.60
N VAL A 126 -1.08 -3.38 6.39
CA VAL A 126 -1.75 -2.97 5.16
C VAL A 126 -3.16 -3.49 5.16
N LEU A 127 -4.12 -2.58 4.96
CA LEU A 127 -5.53 -2.87 4.77
C LEU A 127 -5.94 -2.37 3.39
N ALA A 128 -6.37 -3.28 2.53
CA ALA A 128 -6.87 -2.96 1.19
C ALA A 128 -8.39 -3.11 1.17
N PHE A 129 -9.10 -2.08 0.68
CA PHE A 129 -10.54 -2.15 0.44
C PHE A 129 -10.97 -1.15 -0.64
N GLY A 130 -11.87 -1.58 -1.53
CA GLY A 130 -12.31 -0.76 -2.66
C GLY A 130 -11.12 -0.30 -3.53
N LYS A 131 -11.10 0.98 -3.92
CA LYS A 131 -10.06 1.59 -4.75
C LYS A 131 -8.88 2.17 -3.96
N HIS A 132 -8.58 1.65 -2.77
CA HIS A 132 -7.41 2.13 -2.02
C HIS A 132 -6.86 1.08 -1.05
N PHE A 133 -5.62 1.28 -0.63
CA PHE A 133 -5.06 0.59 0.52
C PHE A 133 -4.35 1.57 1.44
N THR A 134 -4.30 1.22 2.72
CA THR A 134 -3.64 2.02 3.75
C THR A 134 -2.64 1.19 4.51
N SER A 135 -1.62 1.84 5.06
CA SER A 135 -0.61 1.21 5.90
C SER A 135 -0.51 1.98 7.22
N GLY A 136 -0.36 1.27 8.34
CA GLY A 136 -0.28 1.89 9.66
C GLY A 136 1.15 2.32 10.07
N SER A 137 2.16 1.73 9.44
CA SER A 137 3.56 2.13 9.56
C SER A 137 4.36 1.66 8.35
N PHE A 138 5.61 2.10 8.21
CA PHE A 138 6.55 1.45 7.31
C PHE A 138 7.92 1.33 7.95
N THR A 139 8.65 0.29 7.57
CA THR A 139 10.05 0.10 7.87
C THR A 139 10.84 0.37 6.59
N TYR A 140 11.99 1.01 6.70
CA TYR A 140 12.89 1.23 5.57
C TYR A 140 14.28 0.73 5.88
N GLN A 141 14.97 0.31 4.82
CA GLN A 141 16.40 0.04 4.79
C GLN A 141 16.90 0.67 3.49
N ILE A 142 17.55 1.82 3.58
CA ILE A 142 18.03 2.56 2.43
C ILE A 142 19.54 2.41 2.39
N SER A 143 20.07 2.00 1.24
CA SER A 143 21.51 1.94 1.03
C SER A 143 22.12 3.31 1.35
N GLU A 144 23.16 3.33 2.18
CA GLU A 144 23.91 4.54 2.60
C GLU A 144 23.16 5.50 3.55
N ALA A 145 21.85 5.38 3.72
CA ALA A 145 21.06 6.24 4.64
C ALA A 145 20.54 5.50 5.89
N GLY A 146 20.84 4.20 6.01
CA GLY A 146 20.53 3.39 7.18
C GLY A 146 19.11 2.81 7.19
N GLN A 147 18.66 2.39 8.36
CA GLN A 147 17.39 1.70 8.55
C GLN A 147 16.57 2.32 9.67
N GLY A 148 15.24 2.18 9.60
CA GLY A 148 14.35 2.73 10.61
C GLY A 148 12.90 2.36 10.41
N GLN A 149 12.06 2.82 11.34
CA GLN A 149 10.62 2.62 11.28
C GLN A 149 9.90 3.95 11.47
N VAL A 150 8.90 4.20 10.64
CA VAL A 150 8.02 5.36 10.75
C VAL A 150 6.62 4.88 11.11
N LYS A 151 6.15 5.27 12.29
CA LYS A 151 4.81 4.96 12.81
C LYS A 151 3.81 6.01 12.34
N GLN A 152 3.49 5.96 11.05
CA GLN A 152 2.59 6.92 10.42
C GLN A 152 1.63 6.19 9.48
N LYS A 153 0.42 6.75 9.34
CA LYS A 153 -0.54 6.26 8.37
C LYS A 153 -0.19 6.74 6.96
N MET A 154 -0.14 5.81 6.02
CA MET A 154 -0.02 6.09 4.59
C MET A 154 -1.28 5.63 3.87
N ARG A 155 -1.63 6.34 2.79
CA ARG A 155 -2.76 6.01 1.94
C ARG A 155 -2.33 5.97 0.49
N PHE A 156 -2.76 4.92 -0.18
CA PHE A 156 -2.57 4.67 -1.60
C PHE A 156 -3.93 4.60 -2.24
N GLU A 157 -4.27 5.60 -3.04
CA GLU A 157 -5.56 5.70 -3.71
C GLU A 157 -5.39 5.34 -5.17
N GLN A 158 -6.16 4.38 -5.66
CA GLN A 158 -6.08 3.91 -7.03
C GLN A 158 -6.40 5.08 -7.97
N ILE A 159 -5.63 5.17 -9.04
CA ILE A 159 -5.84 6.13 -10.11
C ILE A 159 -6.19 5.37 -11.39
N ASP A 160 -7.25 5.85 -12.03
CA ASP A 160 -7.80 5.33 -13.28
C ASP A 160 -7.85 6.47 -14.30
#